data_AF-A0A1X0P4T8-F1
#
_entry.id   AF-A0A1X0P4T8-F1
#
_cell.length_a   1.000
_cell.length_b   1.000
_cell.length_c   1.000
_cell.angle_alpha   90.00
_cell.angle_beta   90.00
_cell.angle_gamma   90.00
#
_symmetry.space_group_name_H-M   'P 1'
#
loop_
_entity.id
_entity.type
_entity.pdbx_description
1 polymer ?
#
loop_
_entity_poly.entity_id
_entity_poly.type
_entity_poly.pdbx_seq_one_letter_code
_entity_poly.pdbx_strand_id
1 'polypeptide(L)'
;MNSIAMVEEATKKPTEIMSDDEEDVLVLQVCANKQCLGIEDLEFDEESGEMYCVNCREMYARAEKEGFRLLLSVDDKPLVNMIFNRFGGDKGYWTYEDFKRFQNSTSHSSDTDIDSHIALREFFKEEYDIDISPGVTGEYVVDQRNLEDMYGGYLYNNINALHADCDALEDAGMINTAVLE
;
A
#
# COMPACT_ATOMS: atom_id res chain seq x y z
N MET A 1 57.64 20.33 15.45
CA MET A 1 57.08 19.27 14.58
C MET A 1 56.95 18.02 15.42
N ASN A 2 55.70 17.54 15.57
CA ASN A 2 55.21 16.23 16.01
C ASN A 2 55.70 15.66 17.35
N SER A 3 54.93 14.89 18.11
CA SER A 3 53.49 14.67 18.27
C SER A 3 53.41 13.83 19.54
N ILE A 4 52.46 14.14 20.42
CA ILE A 4 52.11 13.33 21.58
C ILE A 4 51.31 12.13 21.07
N ALA A 5 51.67 10.91 21.48
CA ALA A 5 50.77 9.77 21.45
C ALA A 5 51.04 8.92 22.69
N MET A 6 49.99 8.70 23.47
CA MET A 6 50.00 8.06 24.77
C MET A 6 48.88 7.01 24.80
N VAL A 7 49.25 5.80 25.27
CA VAL A 7 48.46 4.72 25.97
C VAL A 7 47.38 3.96 25.16
N GLU A 8 47.64 2.70 24.75
CA GLU A 8 47.32 1.37 25.39
C GLU A 8 45.81 1.06 25.51
N GLU A 9 45.28 0.17 24.67
CA GLU A 9 45.07 -1.29 24.86
C GLU A 9 43.98 -1.68 25.88
N ALA A 10 42.92 -2.35 25.39
CA ALA A 10 42.48 -3.68 25.84
C ALA A 10 41.14 -4.13 25.22
N THR A 11 41.24 -5.05 24.26
CA THR A 11 40.46 -6.29 24.09
C THR A 11 38.93 -6.34 24.28
N LYS A 12 38.21 -6.65 23.19
CA LYS A 12 37.24 -7.77 23.15
C LYS A 12 36.88 -8.19 21.70
N LYS A 13 37.21 -9.43 21.34
CA LYS A 13 36.44 -10.33 20.44
C LYS A 13 36.05 -11.53 21.33
N PRO A 14 34.98 -12.33 21.06
CA PRO A 14 34.46 -12.72 19.73
C PRO A 14 32.92 -12.96 19.65
N THR A 15 32.47 -13.43 18.46
CA THR A 15 31.25 -14.28 18.16
C THR A 15 29.87 -13.62 18.33
N GLU A 16 28.81 -13.82 17.54
CA GLU A 16 28.44 -14.74 16.43
C GLU A 16 27.20 -14.13 15.70
N ILE A 17 27.11 -14.36 14.39
CA ILE A 17 25.96 -14.73 13.52
C ILE A 17 24.52 -14.30 13.91
N MET A 18 23.79 -13.73 12.94
CA MET A 18 22.37 -13.97 12.52
C MET A 18 21.96 -12.77 11.65
N SER A 19 21.95 -12.88 10.31
CA SER A 19 20.77 -13.14 9.47
C SER A 19 19.48 -12.49 10.00
N ASP A 20 18.86 -11.63 9.21
CA ASP A 20 17.51 -11.87 8.67
C ASP A 20 17.01 -10.63 7.91
N ASP A 21 16.52 -10.92 6.71
CA ASP A 21 15.43 -10.27 5.99
C ASP A 21 15.58 -8.78 5.63
N GLU A 22 16.28 -8.55 4.50
CA GLU A 22 15.89 -7.44 3.61
C GLU A 22 14.52 -7.81 3.02
N GLU A 23 13.46 -7.43 3.73
CA GLU A 23 12.12 -7.32 3.16
C GLU A 23 12.24 -6.47 1.89
N ASP A 24 11.93 -7.06 0.74
CA ASP A 24 11.80 -6.38 -0.55
C ASP A 24 10.55 -5.48 -0.52
N VAL A 25 10.56 -4.47 0.35
CA VAL A 25 9.60 -3.38 0.31
C VAL A 25 10.02 -2.50 -0.85
N LEU A 26 9.24 -2.50 -1.94
CA LEU A 26 9.33 -1.48 -2.98
C LEU A 26 8.76 -0.17 -2.43
N VAL A 27 9.44 0.39 -1.41
CA VAL A 27 9.22 1.77 -0.97
C VAL A 27 9.57 2.64 -2.16
N LEU A 28 8.59 3.36 -2.70
CA LEU A 28 8.88 4.42 -3.64
C LEU A 28 9.72 5.47 -2.90
N GLN A 29 10.98 5.62 -3.30
CA GLN A 29 11.98 6.43 -2.60
C GLN A 29 12.02 7.84 -3.19
N VAL A 30 11.26 8.80 -2.64
CA VAL A 30 11.44 10.21 -3.04
C VAL A 30 12.80 10.70 -2.55
N CYS A 31 13.73 10.88 -3.49
CA CYS A 31 15.11 11.27 -3.20
C CYS A 31 15.22 12.78 -2.94
N ALA A 32 15.16 13.22 -1.69
CA ALA A 32 15.68 14.53 -1.31
C ALA A 32 17.22 14.46 -1.08
N ASN A 33 17.99 15.41 -1.61
CA ASN A 33 19.44 15.55 -1.33
C ASN A 33 20.34 14.33 -1.62
N LYS A 34 20.08 13.55 -2.70
CA LYS A 34 20.86 12.35 -3.07
C LYS A 34 20.88 11.24 -2.01
N GLN A 35 19.95 11.26 -1.05
CA GLN A 35 19.75 10.21 -0.06
C GLN A 35 18.32 9.70 -0.19
N CYS A 36 18.17 8.38 -0.27
CA CYS A 36 16.88 7.71 -0.20
C CYS A 36 16.44 7.72 1.26
N LEU A 37 15.49 8.57 1.62
CA LEU A 37 14.82 8.55 2.91
C LEU A 37 13.44 7.95 2.67
N GLY A 38 13.07 6.91 3.41
CA GLY A 38 11.71 6.36 3.36
C GLY A 38 10.75 7.48 3.74
N ILE A 39 9.89 7.88 2.81
CA ILE A 39 8.87 8.91 3.05
C ILE A 39 7.57 8.15 3.25
N GLU A 40 6.98 8.31 4.43
CA GLU A 40 5.70 7.70 4.80
C GLU A 40 4.52 8.29 3.98
N ASP A 41 4.69 9.50 3.42
CA ASP A 41 3.71 10.25 2.65
C ASP A 41 4.23 10.59 1.24
N LEU A 42 4.17 9.64 0.31
CA LEU A 42 4.58 9.90 -1.07
C LEU A 42 3.42 10.50 -1.88
N GLU A 43 3.59 11.72 -2.42
CA GLU A 43 2.67 12.34 -3.40
C GLU A 43 3.39 12.67 -4.75
N PHE A 44 2.87 12.04 -5.79
CA PHE A 44 3.10 11.77 -7.23
C PHE A 44 2.36 12.77 -8.03
N ASP A 45 2.63 14.04 -7.81
CA ASP A 45 2.03 15.02 -8.67
C ASP A 45 2.84 15.10 -9.98
N GLU A 46 2.11 15.24 -11.09
CA GLU A 46 2.67 15.30 -12.44
C GLU A 46 3.64 16.49 -12.61
N GLU A 47 3.50 17.52 -11.75
CA GLU A 47 4.32 18.74 -11.73
C GLU A 47 5.70 18.52 -11.06
N SER A 48 5.79 17.60 -10.11
CA SER A 48 6.96 17.26 -9.30
C SER A 48 7.74 16.06 -9.85
N GLY A 49 7.22 15.39 -10.89
CA GLY A 49 7.83 14.26 -11.60
C GLY A 49 9.31 14.45 -11.99
N GLU A 50 9.68 15.68 -12.36
CA GLU A 50 11.06 16.03 -12.75
C GLU A 50 12.04 16.02 -11.56
N MET A 51 11.54 16.20 -10.33
CA MET A 51 12.34 16.26 -9.09
C MET A 51 12.70 14.87 -8.55
N TYR A 52 12.03 13.80 -8.99
CA TYR A 52 12.34 12.44 -8.55
C TYR A 52 13.64 11.89 -9.13
N CYS A 53 14.18 10.83 -8.52
CA CYS A 53 15.28 10.10 -9.12
C CYS A 53 14.81 9.29 -10.34
N VAL A 54 15.77 8.86 -11.17
CA VAL A 54 15.46 8.08 -12.38
C VAL A 54 14.69 6.79 -12.07
N ASN A 55 15.04 6.10 -10.98
CA ASN A 55 14.39 4.85 -10.60
C ASN A 55 12.91 5.06 -10.23
N CYS A 56 12.58 6.13 -9.52
CA CYS A 56 11.19 6.44 -9.15
C CYS A 56 10.35 6.82 -10.36
N ARG A 57 10.91 7.60 -11.30
CA ARG A 57 10.23 7.87 -12.58
C ARG A 57 10.00 6.61 -13.41
N GLU A 58 10.98 5.71 -13.46
CA GLU A 58 10.84 4.43 -14.17
C GLU A 58 9.78 3.54 -13.53
N MET A 59 9.72 3.49 -12.19
CA MET A 59 8.66 2.79 -11.46
C MET A 59 7.29 3.40 -11.72
N TYR A 60 7.17 4.73 -11.70
CA TYR A 60 5.92 5.43 -12.01
C TYR A 60 5.44 5.13 -13.44
N ALA A 61 6.32 5.25 -14.42
CA ALA A 61 6.01 4.94 -15.82
C ALA A 61 5.63 3.47 -16.06
N ARG A 62 6.08 2.56 -15.17
CA ARG A 62 5.61 1.17 -15.14
C ARG A 62 4.24 1.08 -14.50
N ALA A 63 3.99 1.76 -13.39
CA ALA A 63 2.71 1.75 -12.71
C ALA A 63 1.57 2.30 -13.56
N GLU A 64 1.80 3.33 -14.38
CA GLU A 64 0.82 3.81 -15.37
C GLU A 64 0.39 2.72 -16.37
N LYS A 65 1.27 1.76 -16.67
CA LYS A 65 1.01 0.67 -17.64
C LYS A 65 0.53 -0.61 -17.00
N GLU A 66 1.10 -0.93 -15.85
CA GLU A 66 0.95 -2.20 -15.17
C GLU A 66 -0.08 -2.10 -14.04
N GLY A 67 -0.43 -0.91 -13.53
CA GLY A 67 -1.26 -0.68 -12.34
C GLY A 67 -0.41 -0.57 -11.06
N PHE A 68 -0.94 0.11 -10.05
CA PHE A 68 -0.20 0.40 -8.81
C PHE A 68 0.01 -0.81 -7.90
N ARG A 69 -0.71 -1.92 -8.12
CA ARG A 69 -0.48 -3.21 -7.43
C ARG A 69 0.96 -3.75 -7.52
N LEU A 70 1.79 -3.24 -8.44
CA LEU A 70 3.21 -3.62 -8.53
C LEU A 70 4.03 -3.16 -7.33
N LEU A 71 3.47 -2.25 -6.51
CA LEU A 71 4.08 -1.70 -5.31
C LEU A 71 3.76 -2.52 -4.06
N LEU A 72 2.76 -3.40 -4.12
CA LEU A 72 2.46 -4.34 -3.05
C LEU A 72 3.53 -5.43 -2.98
N SER A 73 4.06 -5.66 -1.78
CA SER A 73 4.99 -6.73 -1.49
C SER A 73 4.34 -8.11 -1.63
N VAL A 74 5.15 -9.16 -1.47
CA VAL A 74 4.66 -10.54 -1.42
C VAL A 74 3.77 -10.80 -0.21
N ASP A 75 3.92 -10.02 0.87
CA ASP A 75 3.17 -10.17 2.11
C ASP A 75 1.91 -9.28 2.13
N ASP A 76 1.92 -8.16 1.41
CA ASP A 76 0.75 -7.26 1.30
C ASP A 76 -0.38 -7.87 0.46
N LYS A 77 -0.04 -8.56 -0.63
CA LYS A 77 -1.06 -9.16 -1.52
C LYS A 77 -1.97 -10.16 -0.80
N PRO A 78 -1.45 -11.07 0.04
CA PRO A 78 -2.27 -11.88 0.93
C PRO A 78 -3.22 -11.09 1.83
N LEU A 79 -2.80 -9.95 2.39
CA LEU A 79 -3.64 -9.09 3.22
C LEU A 79 -4.81 -8.51 2.41
N VAL A 80 -4.51 -7.94 1.24
CA VAL A 80 -5.55 -7.43 0.32
C VAL A 80 -6.53 -8.53 -0.05
N ASN A 81 -6.05 -9.73 -0.36
CA ASN A 81 -6.89 -10.88 -0.66
C ASN A 81 -7.76 -11.31 0.53
N MET A 82 -7.23 -11.26 1.76
CA MET A 82 -7.98 -11.57 2.96
C MET A 82 -9.14 -10.59 3.18
N ILE A 83 -8.86 -9.28 3.06
CA ILE A 83 -9.88 -8.22 3.10
C ILE A 83 -10.90 -8.47 1.99
N PHE A 84 -10.45 -8.63 0.75
CA PHE A 84 -11.30 -8.85 -0.42
C PHE A 84 -12.28 -10.00 -0.21
N ASN A 85 -11.79 -11.17 0.22
CA ASN A 85 -12.63 -12.33 0.44
C ASN A 85 -13.62 -12.15 1.59
N ARG A 86 -13.29 -11.34 2.60
CA ARG A 86 -14.16 -11.11 3.75
C ARG A 86 -15.49 -10.45 3.38
N PHE A 87 -15.47 -9.49 2.45
CA PHE A 87 -16.68 -8.78 2.03
C PHE A 87 -17.25 -9.31 0.70
N GLY A 88 -16.40 -9.85 -0.16
CA GLY A 88 -16.78 -10.43 -1.44
C GLY A 88 -17.49 -11.78 -1.30
N GLY A 89 -17.10 -12.61 -0.32
CA GLY A 89 -17.52 -14.00 -0.26
C GLY A 89 -17.21 -14.72 -1.58
N ASP A 90 -18.10 -15.62 -2.00
CA ASP A 90 -17.87 -16.47 -3.18
C ASP A 90 -18.11 -15.76 -4.54
N LYS A 91 -18.55 -14.50 -4.55
CA LYS A 91 -18.94 -13.81 -5.81
C LYS A 91 -17.75 -13.27 -6.60
N GLY A 92 -16.61 -13.05 -5.94
CA GLY A 92 -15.38 -12.58 -6.60
C GLY A 92 -15.40 -11.11 -7.04
N TYR A 93 -16.29 -10.28 -6.48
CA TYR A 93 -16.35 -8.83 -6.66
C TYR A 93 -17.08 -8.19 -5.47
N TRP A 94 -16.98 -6.88 -5.32
CA TRP A 94 -17.71 -6.08 -4.33
C TRP A 94 -18.69 -5.14 -5.03
N THR A 95 -19.91 -5.07 -4.53
CA THR A 95 -20.87 -4.01 -4.87
C THR A 95 -20.61 -2.78 -4.01
N TYR A 96 -21.33 -1.68 -4.30
CA TYR A 96 -21.28 -0.48 -3.46
C TYR A 96 -21.70 -0.77 -2.01
N GLU A 97 -22.60 -1.74 -1.78
CA GLU A 97 -23.00 -2.15 -0.43
C GLU A 97 -21.88 -2.87 0.32
N ASP A 98 -21.12 -3.72 -0.38
CA ASP A 98 -19.97 -4.40 0.21
C ASP A 98 -18.86 -3.42 0.56
N PHE A 99 -18.58 -2.48 -0.35
CA PHE A 99 -17.59 -1.43 -0.10
C PHE A 99 -18.00 -0.54 1.08
N LYS A 100 -19.28 -0.17 1.18
CA LYS A 100 -19.81 0.58 2.33
C LYS A 100 -19.70 -0.21 3.64
N ARG A 101 -19.94 -1.53 3.61
CA ARG A 101 -19.72 -2.41 4.78
C ARG A 101 -18.25 -2.43 5.18
N PHE A 102 -17.34 -2.46 4.22
CA PHE A 102 -15.91 -2.36 4.46
C PHE A 102 -15.55 -1.02 5.14
N GLN A 103 -15.91 0.12 4.55
CA GLN A 103 -15.66 1.45 5.12
C GLN A 103 -16.20 1.63 6.53
N ASN A 104 -17.41 1.12 6.79
CA ASN A 104 -18.01 1.16 8.12
C ASN A 104 -17.26 0.32 9.17
N SER A 105 -16.52 -0.71 8.72
CA SER A 105 -15.78 -1.62 9.60
C SER A 105 -14.37 -1.12 9.90
N THR A 106 -13.80 -0.31 9.02
CA THR A 106 -12.46 0.28 9.14
C THR A 106 -12.47 1.72 9.65
N SER A 107 -13.65 2.25 10.02
CA SER A 107 -13.83 3.63 10.49
C SER A 107 -13.43 4.71 9.49
N HIS A 108 -13.31 4.37 8.21
CA HIS A 108 -13.23 5.34 7.12
C HIS A 108 -14.62 5.94 6.90
N SER A 109 -14.99 6.94 7.68
CA SER A 109 -16.12 7.79 7.30
C SER A 109 -15.68 8.69 6.16
N SER A 110 -15.93 8.29 4.91
CA SER A 110 -15.80 9.24 3.80
C SER A 110 -16.91 10.29 3.93
N ASP A 111 -16.56 11.56 3.70
CA ASP A 111 -17.57 12.62 3.54
C ASP A 111 -18.48 12.37 2.33
N THR A 112 -18.01 11.55 1.39
CA THR A 112 -18.73 11.09 0.20
C THR A 112 -19.67 9.92 0.55
N ASP A 113 -20.98 10.11 0.35
CA ASP A 113 -21.98 9.06 0.52
C ASP A 113 -22.04 8.16 -0.72
N ILE A 114 -21.55 6.93 -0.58
CA ILE A 114 -21.61 5.90 -1.62
C ILE A 114 -22.94 5.16 -1.47
N ASP A 115 -23.95 5.59 -2.24
CA ASP A 115 -25.33 5.06 -2.19
C ASP A 115 -25.76 4.31 -3.47
N SER A 116 -24.87 4.22 -4.45
CA SER A 116 -25.13 3.59 -5.74
C SER A 116 -23.86 3.07 -6.42
N HIS A 117 -24.02 2.20 -7.41
CA HIS A 117 -22.88 1.72 -8.21
C HIS A 117 -22.22 2.84 -9.04
N ILE A 118 -22.95 3.91 -9.38
CA ILE A 118 -22.37 5.09 -10.05
C ILE A 118 -21.52 5.88 -9.06
N ALA A 119 -22.03 6.15 -7.85
CA ALA A 119 -21.27 6.83 -6.80
C ALA A 119 -20.00 6.06 -6.43
N LEU A 120 -20.05 4.72 -6.40
CA LEU A 120 -18.86 3.89 -6.19
C LEU A 120 -17.80 4.11 -7.28
N ARG A 121 -18.21 4.16 -8.55
CA ARG A 121 -17.29 4.41 -9.66
C ARG A 121 -16.67 5.81 -9.57
N GLU A 122 -17.48 6.82 -9.30
CA GLU A 122 -17.02 8.20 -9.17
C GLU A 122 -16.04 8.32 -8.01
N PHE A 123 -16.35 7.72 -6.85
CA PHE A 123 -15.45 7.66 -5.71
C PHE A 123 -14.09 7.04 -6.05
N PHE A 124 -14.07 5.87 -6.70
CA PHE A 124 -12.80 5.23 -7.09
C PHE A 124 -12.00 6.06 -8.08
N LYS A 125 -12.68 6.79 -8.98
CA LYS A 125 -12.01 7.65 -9.95
C LYS A 125 -11.46 8.93 -9.32
N GLU A 126 -12.21 9.54 -8.41
CA GLU A 126 -11.83 10.80 -7.77
C GLU A 126 -10.76 10.59 -6.68
N GLU A 127 -10.93 9.59 -5.82
CA GLU A 127 -10.04 9.37 -4.67
C GLU A 127 -8.77 8.59 -5.03
N TYR A 128 -8.85 7.68 -6.00
CA TYR A 128 -7.74 6.75 -6.31
C TYR A 128 -7.28 6.78 -7.76
N ASP A 129 -7.93 7.56 -8.64
CA ASP A 129 -7.72 7.51 -10.09
C ASP A 129 -7.91 6.11 -10.71
N ILE A 130 -8.78 5.28 -10.11
CA ILE A 130 -9.04 3.91 -10.57
C ILE A 130 -10.36 3.86 -11.35
N ASP A 131 -10.28 3.48 -12.63
CA ASP A 131 -11.46 3.20 -13.45
C ASP A 131 -11.97 1.77 -13.20
N ILE A 132 -12.98 1.63 -12.34
CA ILE A 132 -13.66 0.34 -12.13
C ILE A 132 -14.62 0.00 -13.28
N SER A 133 -14.74 -1.29 -13.58
CA SER A 133 -15.51 -1.78 -14.74
C SER A 133 -16.92 -2.27 -14.35
N PRO A 134 -17.88 -2.21 -15.28
CA PRO A 134 -19.19 -2.81 -15.05
C PRO A 134 -19.07 -4.34 -15.02
N GLY A 135 -19.74 -4.97 -14.05
CA GLY A 135 -19.89 -6.41 -13.91
C GLY A 135 -20.93 -6.98 -14.88
N VAL A 136 -21.27 -8.26 -14.68
CA VAL A 136 -22.19 -9.02 -15.55
C VAL A 136 -23.60 -8.41 -15.58
N THR A 137 -24.03 -7.76 -14.50
CA THR A 137 -25.33 -7.09 -14.38
C THR A 137 -25.35 -5.69 -15.01
N GLY A 138 -24.20 -5.17 -15.42
CA GLY A 138 -24.03 -3.78 -15.89
C GLY A 138 -23.75 -2.77 -14.78
N GLU A 139 -23.79 -3.18 -13.51
CA GLU A 139 -23.43 -2.36 -12.36
C GLU A 139 -21.90 -2.29 -12.20
N TYR A 140 -21.36 -1.15 -11.80
CA TYR A 140 -19.94 -1.04 -11.48
C TYR A 140 -19.62 -1.78 -10.19
N VAL A 141 -18.55 -2.58 -10.24
CA VAL A 141 -18.11 -3.43 -9.14
C VAL A 141 -16.61 -3.27 -8.92
N VAL A 142 -16.16 -3.50 -7.70
CA VAL A 142 -14.74 -3.50 -7.34
C VAL A 142 -14.25 -4.95 -7.39
N ASP A 143 -13.27 -5.22 -8.24
CA ASP A 143 -12.57 -6.51 -8.26
C ASP A 143 -11.32 -6.47 -7.34
N GLN A 144 -10.70 -7.62 -7.14
CA GLN A 144 -9.51 -7.70 -6.29
C GLN A 144 -8.39 -6.78 -6.79
N ARG A 145 -8.21 -6.64 -8.11
CA ARG A 145 -7.15 -5.80 -8.68
C ARG A 145 -7.42 -4.33 -8.40
N ASN A 146 -8.68 -3.91 -8.37
CA ASN A 146 -9.02 -2.55 -7.96
C ASN A 146 -8.64 -2.28 -6.50
N LEU A 147 -8.79 -3.27 -5.60
CA LEU A 147 -8.37 -3.14 -4.21
C LEU A 147 -6.84 -3.16 -4.08
N GLU A 148 -6.15 -3.99 -4.88
CA GLU A 148 -4.69 -4.01 -4.95
C GLU A 148 -4.13 -2.69 -5.49
N ASP A 149 -4.76 -2.11 -6.52
CA ASP A 149 -4.39 -0.81 -7.07
C ASP A 149 -4.77 0.33 -6.12
N MET A 150 -5.78 0.18 -5.25
CA MET A 150 -6.15 1.17 -4.21
C MET A 150 -5.08 1.23 -3.09
N TYR A 151 -4.62 0.07 -2.62
CA TYR A 151 -3.62 -0.02 -1.54
C TYR A 151 -2.18 0.17 -2.03
N GLY A 152 -1.84 -0.38 -3.20
CA GLY A 152 -0.59 -0.06 -3.88
C GLY A 152 -0.62 1.35 -4.46
N GLY A 153 -1.80 1.97 -4.49
CA GLY A 153 -2.14 3.23 -5.10
C GLY A 153 -1.31 4.40 -4.64
N TYR A 154 -1.03 5.23 -5.62
CA TYR A 154 -0.01 6.25 -5.58
C TYR A 154 -0.41 7.48 -4.77
N LEU A 155 -1.65 7.97 -4.92
CA LEU A 155 -2.09 9.24 -4.34
C LEU A 155 -1.96 9.33 -2.81
N TYR A 156 -1.75 8.20 -2.11
CA TYR A 156 -1.70 8.17 -0.64
C TYR A 156 -0.68 7.21 0.01
N ASN A 157 0.19 6.50 -0.71
CA ASN A 157 1.03 5.42 -0.13
C ASN A 157 0.22 4.55 0.86
N ASN A 158 -0.84 3.92 0.36
CA ASN A 158 -1.87 3.31 1.20
C ASN A 158 -1.45 1.96 1.82
N ILE A 159 -0.17 1.58 1.83
CA ILE A 159 0.29 0.39 2.56
C ILE A 159 0.06 0.57 4.06
N ASN A 160 0.34 1.75 4.61
CA ASN A 160 -0.01 2.06 6.01
C ASN A 160 -1.52 1.98 6.25
N ALA A 161 -2.33 2.40 5.27
CA ALA A 161 -3.78 2.26 5.33
C ALA A 161 -4.22 0.79 5.26
N LEU A 162 -3.54 -0.06 4.47
CA LEU A 162 -3.77 -1.50 4.42
C LEU A 162 -3.55 -2.14 5.79
N HIS A 163 -2.44 -1.82 6.46
CA HIS A 163 -2.18 -2.34 7.80
C HIS A 163 -3.17 -1.81 8.83
N ALA A 164 -3.49 -0.51 8.80
CA ALA A 164 -4.50 0.08 9.69
C ALA A 164 -5.89 -0.55 9.50
N ASP A 165 -6.27 -0.82 8.25
CA ASP A 165 -7.51 -1.53 7.93
C ASP A 165 -7.47 -2.97 8.43
N CYS A 166 -6.33 -3.66 8.31
CA CYS A 166 -6.17 -5.01 8.85
C CYS A 166 -6.33 -5.02 10.37
N ASP A 167 -5.68 -4.10 11.08
CA ASP A 167 -5.79 -3.95 12.54
C ASP A 167 -7.24 -3.71 12.95
N ALA A 168 -7.93 -2.76 12.29
CA ALA A 168 -9.33 -2.46 12.59
C ALA A 168 -10.27 -3.66 12.34
N LEU A 169 -10.03 -4.41 11.26
CA LEU A 169 -10.82 -5.58 10.92
C LEU A 169 -10.52 -6.77 11.85
N GLU A 170 -9.29 -6.92 12.30
CA GLU A 170 -8.88 -7.94 13.26
C GLU A 170 -9.46 -7.65 14.65
N ASP A 171 -9.40 -6.40 15.11
CA ASP A 171 -10.04 -5.93 16.35
C ASP A 171 -11.57 -6.16 16.33
N ALA A 172 -12.19 -6.03 15.15
CA ALA A 172 -13.60 -6.33 14.93
C ALA A 172 -13.89 -7.83 14.80
N GLY A 173 -12.88 -8.71 14.84
CA GLY A 173 -13.01 -10.16 14.66
C GLY A 173 -13.47 -10.56 13.27
N MET A 174 -13.22 -9.73 12.26
CA MET A 174 -13.62 -9.97 10.87
C MET A 174 -12.58 -10.75 10.09
N ILE A 175 -11.30 -10.51 10.35
CA ILE A 175 -10.17 -11.20 9.74
C ILE A 175 -9.22 -11.71 10.84
N ASN A 176 -8.22 -12.50 10.44
CA ASN A 176 -7.18 -12.98 11.34
C ASN A 176 -5.89 -13.02 10.53
N THR A 177 -4.98 -12.07 10.75
CA THR A 177 -3.76 -11.93 9.98
C THR A 177 -2.73 -13.00 10.33
N ALA A 178 -2.77 -13.54 11.57
CA ALA A 178 -1.88 -14.61 12.04
C ALA A 178 -2.04 -15.97 11.33
N VAL A 179 -2.98 -16.10 10.37
CA VAL A 179 -3.07 -17.29 9.49
C VAL A 179 -2.18 -17.20 8.25
N LEU A 180 -1.51 -16.05 8.05
CA LEU A 180 -0.59 -15.81 6.93
C LEU A 180 0.88 -16.05 7.32
N GLU A 181 1.19 -16.11 8.61
CA GLU A 181 2.50 -16.47 9.20
C GLU A 181 2.69 -18.00 9.31
#